data_AF-A0A7U6KRR8-F1
#
_entry.id   AF-A0A7U6KRR8-F1
#
_cell.length_a   1.000
_cell.length_b   1.000
_cell.length_c   1.000
_cell.angle_alpha   90.00
_cell.angle_beta   90.00
_cell.angle_gamma   90.00
#
_symmetry.space_group_name_H-M   'P 1'
#
loop_
_entity.id
_entity.type
_entity.pdbx_description
1 polymer ?
#
loop_
_entity_poly.entity_id
_entity_poly.type
_entity_poly.pdbx_seq_one_letter_code
_entity_poly.pdbx_strand_id
1 'polypeptide(L)'
;MFDYSLPADMLASPDRLMPSIGSRVEVSFGRQTLIGIVIAHVSEDESSVPVNKIKPINKCLDADPILDPSMLKLAYWLARYYHYPLGDVLAVILPSLVRQGKPLDLLITHWRILPHITDEDFRANAKKQKQQFDMLKLHGERGASEDVLLLEGDAASIFKNARRQRSNRALYPNQAIPLLP
;
A
#
# COMPACT_ATOMS: atom_id res chain seq x y z
N MET A 1 -8.57 4.98 -22.80
CA MET A 1 -7.10 4.92 -22.65
C MET A 1 -6.55 6.29 -23.01
N PHE A 2 -5.46 6.71 -22.41
CA PHE A 2 -4.84 8.01 -22.64
C PHE A 2 -3.33 7.85 -22.74
N ASP A 3 -2.72 8.56 -23.67
CA ASP A 3 -1.28 8.50 -23.93
C ASP A 3 -0.57 9.59 -23.12
N TYR A 4 0.53 9.22 -22.47
CA TYR A 4 1.39 10.10 -21.70
C TYR A 4 2.85 9.82 -22.04
N SER A 5 3.68 10.86 -21.98
CA SER A 5 5.12 10.75 -22.20
C SER A 5 5.86 10.54 -20.89
N LEU A 6 7.12 10.14 -20.99
CA LEU A 6 8.02 10.11 -19.83
C LEU A 6 8.53 11.53 -19.53
N PRO A 7 8.67 11.89 -18.24
CA PRO A 7 9.25 13.17 -17.87
C PRO A 7 10.73 13.21 -18.25
N ALA A 8 11.24 14.41 -18.54
CA ALA A 8 12.62 14.62 -19.01
C ALA A 8 13.66 14.02 -18.06
N ASP A 9 13.43 14.09 -16.76
CA ASP A 9 14.33 13.56 -15.73
C ASP A 9 14.51 12.04 -15.85
N MET A 10 13.45 11.33 -16.21
CA MET A 10 13.46 9.87 -16.38
C MET A 10 14.17 9.47 -17.68
N LEU A 11 14.03 10.29 -18.73
CA LEU A 11 14.72 10.12 -20.00
C LEU A 11 16.23 10.42 -19.90
N ALA A 12 16.62 11.34 -19.00
CA ALA A 12 18.00 11.72 -18.74
C ALA A 12 18.76 10.70 -17.87
N SER A 13 18.06 9.81 -17.16
CA SER A 13 18.68 8.73 -16.40
C SER A 13 19.36 7.71 -17.33
N PRO A 14 20.57 7.22 -16.99
CA PRO A 14 21.31 6.29 -17.86
C PRO A 14 20.57 4.98 -18.13
N ASP A 15 19.72 4.54 -17.18
CA ASP A 15 18.92 3.32 -17.32
C ASP A 15 17.55 3.54 -17.98
N ARG A 16 17.17 4.79 -18.30
CA ARG A 16 15.86 5.16 -18.89
C ARG A 16 14.72 4.32 -18.32
N LEU A 17 14.53 4.41 -17.00
CA LEU A 17 13.63 3.51 -16.28
C LEU A 17 12.18 3.72 -16.72
N MET A 18 11.71 2.90 -17.67
CA MET A 18 10.32 2.94 -18.11
C MET A 18 9.44 2.27 -17.04
N PRO A 19 8.33 2.90 -16.62
CA PRO A 19 7.36 2.27 -15.74
C PRO A 19 6.88 0.94 -16.32
N SER A 20 7.03 -0.15 -15.56
CA SER A 20 6.60 -1.48 -16.00
C SER A 20 5.10 -1.52 -16.26
N ILE A 21 4.67 -2.28 -17.27
CA ILE A 21 3.25 -2.57 -17.52
C ILE A 21 2.65 -3.21 -16.27
N GLY A 22 1.50 -2.70 -15.83
CA GLY A 22 0.84 -3.08 -14.58
C GLY A 22 1.16 -2.18 -13.39
N SER A 23 2.07 -1.22 -13.52
CA SER A 23 2.45 -0.28 -12.45
C SER A 23 1.52 0.93 -12.39
N ARG A 24 1.39 1.54 -11.20
CA ARG A 24 0.63 2.78 -11.02
C ARG A 24 1.48 4.00 -11.36
N VAL A 25 0.85 4.95 -12.04
CA VAL A 25 1.45 6.25 -12.37
C VAL A 25 0.50 7.38 -11.97
N GLU A 26 1.07 8.46 -11.47
CA GLU A 26 0.32 9.70 -11.22
C GLU A 26 0.34 10.56 -12.49
N VAL A 27 -0.82 11.06 -12.90
CA VAL A 27 -0.99 11.88 -14.10
C VAL A 27 -1.93 13.06 -13.88
N SER A 28 -1.71 14.14 -14.62
CA SER A 28 -2.62 15.28 -14.64
C SER A 28 -3.69 15.12 -15.72
N PHE A 29 -4.95 14.99 -15.30
CA PHE A 29 -6.10 14.82 -16.17
C PHE A 29 -7.09 15.98 -16.03
N GLY A 30 -7.14 16.86 -17.03
CA GLY A 30 -7.91 18.11 -16.92
C GLY A 30 -7.38 18.99 -15.79
N ARG A 31 -8.22 19.27 -14.78
CA ARG A 31 -7.88 20.09 -13.59
C ARG A 31 -7.53 19.25 -12.35
N GLN A 32 -7.56 17.92 -12.46
CA GLN A 32 -7.35 16.99 -11.35
C GLN A 32 -6.11 16.12 -11.60
N THR A 33 -5.58 15.57 -10.51
CA THR A 33 -4.53 14.54 -10.55
C THR A 33 -5.17 13.19 -10.27
N LEU A 34 -4.84 12.20 -11.10
CA LEU A 34 -5.38 10.85 -11.02
C LEU A 34 -4.27 9.82 -10.98
N ILE A 35 -4.60 8.65 -10.44
CA ILE A 35 -3.75 7.46 -10.52
C ILE A 35 -4.21 6.61 -11.69
N GLY A 36 -3.33 6.41 -12.67
CA GLY A 36 -3.50 5.52 -13.80
C GLY A 36 -2.69 4.23 -13.63
N ILE A 37 -2.97 3.24 -14.48
CA ILE A 37 -2.20 2.01 -14.59
C ILE A 37 -1.60 1.95 -15.99
N VAL A 38 -0.31 1.64 -16.07
CA VAL A 38 0.39 1.46 -17.35
C VAL A 38 -0.06 0.15 -17.98
N ILE A 39 -0.64 0.20 -19.18
CA ILE A 39 -1.15 -1.00 -19.85
C ILE A 39 -0.41 -1.36 -21.14
N ALA A 40 0.32 -0.41 -21.71
CA ALA A 40 1.13 -0.60 -22.90
C ALA A 40 2.22 0.47 -22.96
N HIS A 41 3.30 0.16 -23.66
CA HIS A 41 4.26 1.14 -24.15
C HIS A 41 4.05 1.25 -25.66
N VAL A 42 4.01 2.48 -26.16
CA VAL A 42 3.82 2.78 -27.57
C VAL A 42 4.95 3.69 -28.03
N SER A 43 5.39 3.51 -29.27
CA SER A 43 6.31 4.45 -29.90
C SER A 43 5.60 5.75 -30.26
N GLU A 44 6.37 6.83 -30.46
CA GLU A 44 5.80 8.13 -30.86
C GLU A 44 5.01 8.03 -32.17
N ASP A 45 5.47 7.19 -33.11
CA ASP A 45 4.85 6.99 -34.43
C ASP A 45 3.51 6.24 -34.35
N GLU A 46 3.28 5.48 -33.30
CA GLU A 46 2.05 4.69 -33.08
C GLU A 46 0.98 5.49 -32.31
N SER A 47 1.34 6.62 -31.70
CA SER A 47 0.37 7.42 -30.96
C SER A 47 -0.52 8.19 -31.92
N SER A 48 -1.84 8.05 -31.72
CA SER A 48 -2.84 8.87 -32.41
C SER A 48 -2.87 10.33 -31.93
N VAL A 49 -2.13 10.66 -30.86
CA VAL A 49 -2.09 11.99 -30.25
C VAL A 49 -0.83 12.71 -30.73
N PRO A 50 -0.94 13.96 -31.23
CA PRO A 50 0.24 14.76 -31.58
C PRO A 50 1.17 14.92 -30.38
N VAL A 51 2.47 14.70 -30.57
CA VAL A 51 3.51 14.76 -29.52
C VAL A 51 3.39 16.02 -28.65
N ASN A 52 3.15 17.18 -29.27
CA ASN A 52 3.02 18.46 -28.58
C ASN A 52 1.79 18.57 -27.63
N LYS A 53 0.84 17.63 -27.71
CA LYS A 53 -0.35 17.55 -26.84
C LYS A 53 -0.24 16.45 -25.79
N ILE A 54 0.76 15.57 -25.90
CA ILE A 54 1.01 14.51 -24.94
C ILE A 54 1.64 15.13 -23.70
N LYS A 55 1.00 14.94 -22.55
CA LYS A 55 1.53 15.40 -21.27
C LYS A 55 2.47 14.34 -20.70
N PRO A 56 3.53 14.73 -19.98
CA PRO A 56 4.34 13.77 -19.24
C PRO A 56 3.54 13.19 -18.06
N ILE A 57 3.87 11.96 -17.66
CA ILE A 57 3.45 11.46 -16.35
C ILE A 57 4.11 12.28 -15.24
N ASN A 58 3.41 12.47 -14.11
CA ASN A 58 3.95 13.21 -12.97
C ASN A 58 4.94 12.37 -12.19
N LYS A 59 4.59 11.10 -11.93
CA LYS A 59 5.42 10.19 -11.12
C LYS A 59 5.05 8.73 -11.35
N CYS A 60 6.03 7.83 -11.32
CA CYS A 60 5.81 6.40 -11.16
C CYS A 60 5.77 6.04 -9.66
N LEU A 61 4.73 5.32 -9.24
CA LEU A 61 4.48 5.03 -7.82
C LEU A 61 5.05 3.70 -7.35
N ASP A 62 5.28 2.77 -8.27
CA ASP A 62 5.70 1.41 -7.98
C ASP A 62 7.02 1.10 -8.68
N ALA A 63 7.92 0.38 -7.99
CA ALA A 63 9.13 -0.17 -8.60
C ALA A 63 8.81 -1.42 -9.42
N ASP A 64 7.91 -2.25 -8.90
CA ASP A 64 7.43 -3.49 -9.52
C ASP A 64 5.95 -3.37 -9.90
N PRO A 65 5.50 -4.04 -10.97
CA PRO A 65 4.12 -3.97 -11.39
C PRO A 65 3.19 -4.58 -10.34
N ILE A 66 2.16 -3.83 -9.94
CA ILE A 66 1.17 -4.32 -8.99
C ILE A 66 0.16 -5.27 -9.65
N LEU A 67 -0.11 -5.08 -10.94
CA LEU A 67 -0.92 -6.01 -11.73
C LEU A 67 0.01 -6.87 -12.58
N ASP A 68 -0.01 -8.18 -12.34
CA ASP A 68 0.71 -9.12 -13.18
C ASP A 68 0.05 -9.27 -14.58
N PRO A 69 0.72 -9.90 -15.55
CA PRO A 69 0.17 -10.10 -16.89
C PRO A 69 -1.13 -10.93 -16.92
N SER A 70 -1.32 -11.87 -15.99
CA SER A 70 -2.53 -12.70 -15.91
C SER A 70 -3.72 -11.88 -15.44
N MET A 71 -3.53 -11.00 -14.45
CA MET A 71 -4.52 -10.06 -13.96
C MET A 71 -4.92 -9.04 -15.03
N LEU A 72 -3.95 -8.51 -15.78
CA LEU A 72 -4.24 -7.63 -16.92
C LEU A 72 -5.06 -8.37 -17.98
N LYS A 73 -4.68 -9.60 -18.33
CA LYS A 73 -5.44 -10.44 -19.29
C LYS A 73 -6.88 -10.67 -18.82
N LEU A 74 -7.08 -10.92 -17.53
CA LEU A 74 -8.41 -11.03 -16.93
C LEU A 74 -9.18 -9.70 -17.03
N ALA A 75 -8.54 -8.56 -16.73
CA ALA A 75 -9.17 -7.25 -16.85
C ALA A 75 -9.64 -6.96 -18.29
N TYR A 76 -8.80 -7.26 -19.29
CA TYR A 76 -9.17 -7.16 -20.70
C TYR A 76 -10.33 -8.08 -21.05
N TRP A 77 -10.32 -9.32 -20.56
CA TRP A 77 -11.41 -10.25 -20.78
C TRP A 77 -12.72 -9.74 -20.16
N LEU A 78 -12.69 -9.26 -18.92
CA LEU A 78 -13.84 -8.69 -18.22
C LEU A 78 -14.40 -7.47 -18.96
N ALA A 79 -13.54 -6.52 -19.33
CA ALA A 79 -13.93 -5.31 -20.07
C ALA A 79 -14.62 -5.67 -21.39
N ARG A 80 -14.07 -6.64 -22.13
CA ARG A 80 -14.65 -7.12 -23.39
C ARG A 80 -15.96 -7.87 -23.18
N TYR A 81 -16.02 -8.76 -22.19
CA TYR A 81 -17.19 -9.60 -21.95
C TYR A 81 -18.39 -8.80 -21.44
N TYR A 82 -18.15 -7.89 -20.48
CA TYR A 82 -19.20 -7.07 -19.89
C TYR A 82 -19.40 -5.71 -20.59
N HIS A 83 -18.71 -5.46 -21.71
CA HIS A 83 -18.76 -4.19 -22.46
C HIS A 83 -18.55 -2.96 -21.56
N TYR A 84 -17.64 -3.08 -20.60
CA TYR A 84 -17.36 -2.04 -19.61
C TYR A 84 -16.00 -1.38 -19.89
N PRO A 85 -15.82 -0.07 -19.60
CA PRO A 85 -14.55 0.58 -19.85
C PRO A 85 -13.41 -0.08 -19.07
N LEU A 86 -12.30 -0.39 -19.74
CA LEU A 86 -11.14 -1.05 -19.13
C LEU A 86 -10.62 -0.29 -17.90
N GLY A 87 -10.61 1.05 -17.95
CA GLY A 87 -10.16 1.88 -16.84
C GLY A 87 -10.97 1.64 -15.56
N ASP A 88 -12.29 1.47 -15.69
CA ASP A 88 -13.17 1.22 -14.55
C ASP A 88 -13.00 -0.22 -14.02
N VAL A 89 -12.83 -1.19 -14.92
CA VAL A 89 -12.49 -2.58 -14.53
C VAL A 89 -11.19 -2.60 -13.73
N LEU A 90 -10.13 -1.97 -14.24
CA LEU A 90 -8.83 -1.88 -13.58
C LEU A 90 -8.92 -1.16 -12.23
N ALA A 91 -9.74 -0.11 -12.13
CA ALA A 91 -9.96 0.59 -10.87
C ALA A 91 -10.56 -0.36 -9.82
N VAL A 92 -11.50 -1.22 -10.19
CA VAL A 92 -12.16 -2.16 -9.25
C VAL A 92 -11.23 -3.29 -8.79
N ILE A 93 -10.25 -3.69 -9.59
CA ILE A 93 -9.29 -4.75 -9.23
C ILE A 93 -8.45 -4.36 -8.00
N LEU A 94 -8.13 -3.07 -7.85
CA LEU A 94 -7.29 -2.59 -6.74
C LEU A 94 -8.12 -2.18 -5.51
N PRO A 95 -7.68 -2.55 -4.28
CA PRO A 95 -8.24 -2.04 -3.04
C PRO A 95 -8.23 -0.51 -2.97
N SER A 96 -9.15 0.09 -2.21
CA SER A 96 -9.38 1.54 -2.20
C SER A 96 -8.12 2.38 -1.92
N LEU A 97 -7.34 2.04 -0.89
CA LEU A 97 -6.13 2.78 -0.53
C LEU A 97 -5.04 2.66 -1.60
N VAL A 98 -4.88 1.46 -2.17
CA VAL A 98 -3.94 1.20 -3.27
C VAL A 98 -4.35 2.00 -4.51
N ARG A 99 -5.64 2.04 -4.82
CA ARG A 99 -6.18 2.84 -5.93
C ARG A 99 -5.93 4.35 -5.76
N GLN A 100 -5.87 4.83 -4.52
CA GLN A 100 -5.54 6.22 -4.19
C GLN A 100 -4.03 6.52 -4.26
N GLY A 101 -3.19 5.58 -4.71
CA GLY A 101 -1.76 5.78 -4.83
C GLY A 101 -1.01 5.72 -3.49
N LYS A 102 -1.64 5.18 -2.43
CA LYS A 102 -0.95 4.95 -1.15
C LYS A 102 0.16 3.89 -1.32
N PRO A 103 1.23 3.97 -0.51
CA PRO A 103 2.28 2.95 -0.51
C PRO A 103 1.68 1.57 -0.22
N LEU A 104 2.25 0.53 -0.84
CA LEU A 104 1.81 -0.85 -0.66
C LEU A 104 2.16 -1.38 0.73
N ASP A 105 3.26 -0.87 1.30
CA ASP A 105 3.64 -1.12 2.68
C ASP A 105 2.87 -0.18 3.62
N LEU A 106 1.55 -0.37 3.68
CA LEU A 106 0.76 0.19 4.76
C LEU A 106 1.18 -0.53 6.03
N LEU A 107 2.22 -0.01 6.71
CA LEU A 107 2.65 -0.45 8.02
C LEU A 107 1.50 -0.23 9.02
N ILE A 108 0.58 -1.18 9.08
CA ILE A 108 -0.42 -1.24 10.12
C ILE A 108 0.36 -1.57 11.39
N THR A 109 0.25 -0.70 12.40
CA THR A 109 0.89 -0.96 13.69
C THR A 109 0.13 -2.09 14.37
N HIS A 110 0.73 -3.28 14.38
CA HIS A 110 0.26 -4.39 15.20
C HIS A 110 0.95 -4.36 16.56
N TRP A 111 0.16 -4.60 17.60
CA TRP A 111 0.61 -4.81 18.95
C TRP A 111 0.76 -6.31 19.16
N ARG A 112 1.94 -6.73 19.58
CA ARG A 112 2.27 -8.12 19.86
C ARG A 112 2.96 -8.22 21.20
N ILE A 113 2.70 -9.32 21.90
CA ILE A 113 3.45 -9.70 23.10
C ILE A 113 4.86 -10.10 22.70
N LEU A 114 5.85 -9.62 23.43
CA LEU A 114 7.22 -10.11 23.26
C LEU A 114 7.30 -11.55 23.77
N PRO A 115 7.95 -12.47 23.05
CA PRO A 115 7.90 -13.91 23.34
C PRO A 115 8.43 -14.33 24.72
N HIS A 116 9.12 -13.43 25.44
CA HIS A 116 9.70 -13.69 26.76
C HIS A 116 8.90 -13.10 27.93
N ILE A 117 7.76 -12.44 27.67
CA ILE A 117 6.93 -11.88 28.73
C ILE A 117 5.92 -12.93 29.19
N THR A 118 5.88 -13.19 30.49
CA THR A 118 4.93 -14.13 31.13
C THR A 118 4.04 -13.42 32.14
N ASP A 119 3.00 -14.10 32.64
CA ASP A 119 2.07 -13.53 33.63
C ASP A 119 2.75 -13.10 34.95
N GLU A 120 3.94 -13.62 35.21
CA GLU A 120 4.74 -13.36 36.40
C GLU A 120 5.44 -12.00 36.37
N ASP A 121 5.60 -11.39 35.18
CA ASP A 121 6.19 -10.07 35.02
C ASP A 121 5.27 -8.93 35.51
N PHE A 122 4.00 -9.24 35.79
CA PHE A 122 3.00 -8.26 36.22
C PHE A 122 2.85 -8.24 37.74
N ARG A 123 2.90 -7.03 38.32
CA ARG A 123 2.60 -6.82 39.76
C ARG A 123 1.19 -7.33 40.11
N ALA A 124 1.02 -7.83 41.33
CA ALA A 124 -0.25 -8.40 41.79
C ALA A 124 -1.47 -7.44 41.69
N ASN A 125 -1.24 -6.11 41.73
CA ASN A 125 -2.27 -5.09 41.63
C ASN A 125 -2.52 -4.58 40.18
N ALA A 126 -1.80 -5.12 39.20
CA ALA A 126 -1.85 -4.69 37.80
C ALA A 126 -3.05 -5.28 37.01
N LYS A 127 -4.25 -5.23 37.59
CA LYS A 127 -5.47 -5.86 37.03
C LYS A 127 -5.76 -5.44 35.59
N LYS A 128 -5.64 -4.14 35.28
CA LYS A 128 -5.83 -3.61 33.91
C LYS A 128 -4.75 -4.10 32.94
N GLN A 129 -3.49 -4.19 33.38
CA GLN A 129 -2.40 -4.64 32.52
C GLN A 129 -2.51 -6.15 32.24
N LYS A 130 -2.95 -6.95 33.22
CA LYS A 130 -3.23 -8.39 33.02
C LYS A 130 -4.36 -8.62 32.02
N GLN A 131 -5.49 -7.92 32.16
CA GLN A 131 -6.59 -8.00 31.18
C GLN A 131 -6.16 -7.66 29.75
N GLN A 132 -5.30 -6.64 29.61
CA GLN A 132 -4.76 -6.22 28.30
C GLN A 132 -3.79 -7.26 27.73
N PHE A 133 -2.95 -7.85 28.59
CA PHE A 133 -2.05 -8.94 28.22
C PHE A 133 -2.81 -10.19 27.80
N ASP A 134 -3.87 -10.55 28.54
CA ASP A 134 -4.74 -11.68 28.20
C ASP A 134 -5.44 -11.46 26.85
N MET A 135 -5.90 -10.23 26.57
CA MET A 135 -6.48 -9.89 25.29
C MET A 135 -5.47 -10.03 24.14
N LEU A 136 -4.23 -9.56 24.32
CA LEU A 136 -3.17 -9.73 23.33
C LEU A 136 -2.73 -11.19 23.15
N LYS A 137 -2.83 -12.04 24.18
CA LYS A 137 -2.56 -13.48 24.07
C LYS A 137 -3.54 -14.17 23.11
N LEU A 138 -4.80 -13.72 23.06
CA LEU A 138 -5.81 -14.28 22.15
C LEU A 138 -5.42 -14.10 20.68
N HIS A 139 -4.63 -13.06 20.36
CA HIS A 139 -4.17 -12.75 19.00
C HIS A 139 -2.82 -13.39 18.62
N GLY A 140 -2.18 -14.10 19.57
CA GLY A 140 -0.99 -14.90 19.32
C GLY A 140 0.17 -14.16 18.64
N GLU A 141 0.90 -14.86 17.76
CA GLU A 141 2.11 -14.36 17.11
C GLU A 141 1.86 -13.28 16.05
N ARG A 142 0.63 -13.18 15.53
CA ARG A 142 0.23 -12.20 14.52
C ARG A 142 -0.06 -10.82 15.14
N GLY A 143 -0.36 -10.78 16.44
CA GLY A 143 -0.73 -9.56 17.15
C GLY A 143 -2.05 -8.96 16.66
N ALA A 144 -2.43 -7.82 17.22
CA ALA A 144 -3.68 -7.14 16.88
C ALA A 144 -3.44 -5.66 16.55
N SER A 145 -4.22 -5.12 15.61
CA SER A 145 -4.20 -3.69 15.30
C SER A 145 -4.89 -2.89 16.41
N GLU A 146 -4.62 -1.58 16.47
CA GLU A 146 -5.28 -0.66 17.41
C GLU A 146 -6.81 -0.73 17.30
N ASP A 147 -7.34 -0.80 16.07
CA ASP A 147 -8.79 -0.87 15.82
C ASP A 147 -9.42 -2.18 16.34
N VAL A 148 -8.76 -3.32 16.16
CA VAL A 148 -9.25 -4.62 16.66
C VAL A 148 -9.29 -4.62 18.19
N LEU A 149 -8.24 -4.10 18.83
CA LEU A 149 -8.17 -4.03 20.29
C LEU A 149 -9.21 -3.06 20.89
N LEU A 150 -9.54 -1.98 20.17
CA LEU A 150 -10.59 -1.02 20.57
C LEU A 150 -12.01 -1.61 20.41
N LEU A 151 -12.21 -2.48 19.43
CA LEU A 151 -13.49 -3.18 19.23
C LEU A 151 -13.72 -4.28 20.27
N GLU A 152 -12.65 -4.94 20.72
CA GLU A 152 -12.71 -6.01 21.73
C GLU A 152 -12.74 -5.50 23.19
N GLY A 153 -12.46 -4.22 23.43
CA GLY A 153 -12.54 -3.60 24.75
C GLY A 153 -11.97 -2.19 24.84
N ASP A 154 -11.99 -1.60 26.05
CA ASP A 154 -11.55 -0.23 26.34
C ASP A 154 -10.01 -0.09 26.36
N ALA A 155 -9.38 -0.44 25.23
CA ALA A 155 -7.93 -0.47 25.00
C ALA A 155 -7.31 0.92 24.83
N ALA A 156 -8.10 2.01 24.84
CA ALA A 156 -7.60 3.38 24.66
C ALA A 156 -6.49 3.76 25.66
N SER A 157 -6.55 3.18 26.87
CA SER A 157 -5.52 3.36 27.90
C SER A 157 -4.19 2.66 27.63
N ILE A 158 -4.18 1.59 26.81
CA ILE A 158 -2.97 0.87 26.36
C ILE A 158 -2.11 1.82 25.53
N PHE A 159 -2.71 2.44 24.52
CA PHE A 159 -1.99 3.28 23.55
C PHE A 159 -1.41 4.53 24.22
N LYS A 160 -2.11 5.11 25.19
CA LYS A 160 -1.66 6.33 25.90
C LYS A 160 -0.42 6.08 26.76
N ASN A 161 -0.34 4.94 27.44
CA ASN A 161 0.80 4.57 28.28
C ASN A 161 1.96 3.99 27.47
N ALA A 162 1.69 3.18 26.45
CA ALA A 162 2.71 2.62 25.57
C ALA A 162 3.40 3.69 24.70
N ARG A 163 2.66 4.71 24.21
CA ARG A 163 3.27 5.88 23.56
C ARG A 163 4.18 6.67 24.51
N ARG A 164 3.86 6.70 25.81
CA ARG A 164 4.65 7.38 26.85
C ARG A 164 5.92 6.61 27.26
N GLN A 165 5.91 5.28 27.12
CA GLN A 165 7.09 4.43 27.35
C GLN A 165 8.01 4.31 26.11
N ARG A 166 7.45 4.46 24.89
CA ARG A 166 8.24 4.57 23.64
C ARG A 166 9.23 5.75 23.64
N SER A 167 8.97 6.81 24.40
CA SER A 167 9.88 7.96 24.45
C SER A 167 11.15 7.73 25.26
N ASN A 168 11.31 6.59 25.96
CA ASN A 168 12.40 6.42 26.92
C ASN A 168 13.23 5.13 26.81
N ARG A 169 13.13 4.35 25.73
CA ARG A 169 14.15 3.33 25.41
C ARG A 169 14.02 2.83 23.97
N ALA A 170 15.12 3.00 23.24
CA ALA A 170 15.60 2.24 22.09
C ALA A 170 14.63 1.23 21.47
N LEU A 171 14.19 1.50 20.24
CA LEU A 171 13.80 0.47 19.28
C LEU A 171 14.14 1.00 17.89
N TYR A 172 15.12 0.35 17.27
CA TYR A 172 15.58 0.60 15.91
C TYR A 172 14.40 0.58 14.94
N PRO A 173 14.27 1.56 14.03
CA PRO A 173 13.31 1.50 12.93
C PRO A 173 13.91 0.60 11.85
N ASN A 174 13.75 -0.71 11.98
CA ASN A 174 13.83 -1.70 10.90
C ASN A 174 13.98 -3.10 11.50
N GLN A 175 12.86 -3.76 11.77
CA GLN A 175 12.70 -5.20 11.54
C GLN A 175 11.21 -5.45 11.26
N ALA A 176 10.71 -4.89 10.16
CA ALA A 176 9.66 -5.57 9.42
C ALA A 176 10.30 -6.85 8.89
N ILE A 177 10.10 -7.96 9.59
CA ILE A 177 10.42 -9.28 9.03
C ILE A 177 9.28 -9.55 8.04
N PRO A 178 9.53 -9.59 6.72
CA PRO A 178 8.51 -9.97 5.77
C PRO A 178 8.08 -11.39 6.11
N LEU A 179 6.76 -11.61 6.20
CA LEU A 179 6.22 -12.96 6.13
C LEU A 179 6.55 -13.48 4.73
N LEU A 180 7.61 -14.27 4.62
CA LEU A 180 7.94 -15.08 3.44
C LEU A 180 7.21 -16.43 3.54
N PRO A 181 7.00 -17.11 2.40
CA PRO A 181 5.71 -17.55 1.84
C PRO A 181 4.98 -18.66 2.60
#